data_AF-A0A6I2X6J6-F1
#
_entry.id   AF-A0A6I2X6J6-F1
#
_cell.length_a   1.000
_cell.length_b   1.000
_cell.length_c   1.000
_cell.angle_alpha   90.00
_cell.angle_beta   90.00
_cell.angle_gamma   90.00
#
_symmetry.space_group_name_H-M   'P 1'
#
loop_
_entity.id
_entity.type
_entity.pdbx_description
1 polymer ?
#
loop_
_entity_poly.entity_id
_entity_poly.type
_entity_poly.pdbx_seq_one_letter_code
_entity_poly.pdbx_strand_id
1 'polypeptide(L)'
;ELLPQATEEISYGMPTFRISGVDVAALDGFKNHNSLFPMSGSVSARLTQELANYKCSKGTIQFSIDEPMPKSLIRKIIQVRIEEINASYPKKNGEVKMFYPNGVLKAEGKMKNDELHSDWRWYRKDGSVMRAGTFVLGVQVGEWVTFDSNGKVVKRTHMKLPTVK
;
A
#
# COMPACT_ATOMS: atom_id res chain seq x y z
N GLU A 1 0.71 -15.19 6.00
CA GLU A 1 1.44 -13.94 5.70
C GLU A 1 0.50 -12.72 5.86
N LEU A 2 1.00 -11.54 6.25
CA LEU A 2 0.16 -10.32 6.44
C LEU A 2 0.35 -9.28 5.33
N LEU A 3 1.55 -9.22 4.73
CA LEU A 3 1.93 -8.34 3.64
C LEU A 3 2.63 -9.16 2.54
N PRO A 4 1.87 -9.88 1.68
CA PRO A 4 2.42 -10.88 0.76
C PRO A 4 3.26 -10.31 -0.40
N GLN A 5 3.27 -8.98 -0.59
CA GLN A 5 4.07 -8.29 -1.60
C GLN A 5 5.13 -7.37 -0.98
N ALA A 6 5.37 -7.47 0.33
CA ALA A 6 6.38 -6.65 0.98
C ALA A 6 7.78 -7.17 0.68
N THR A 7 8.72 -6.24 0.49
CA THR A 7 10.15 -6.48 0.60
C THR A 7 10.61 -6.16 2.03
N GLU A 8 11.66 -6.85 2.48
CA GLU A 8 12.34 -6.56 3.74
C GLU A 8 13.62 -5.77 3.45
N GLU A 9 13.69 -4.54 3.92
CA GLU A 9 14.76 -3.59 3.64
C GLU A 9 15.18 -2.84 4.91
N ILE A 10 16.37 -2.24 4.92
CA ILE A 10 16.78 -1.36 6.02
C ILE A 10 16.30 0.07 5.75
N SER A 11 15.53 0.63 6.68
CA SER A 11 15.10 2.04 6.67
C SER A 11 15.37 2.64 8.03
N TYR A 12 16.02 3.82 8.08
CA TYR A 12 16.45 4.46 9.32
C TYR A 12 17.23 3.53 10.28
N GLY A 13 17.96 2.54 9.73
CA GLY A 13 18.71 1.55 10.50
C GLY A 13 17.89 0.36 11.03
N MET A 14 16.59 0.27 10.72
CA MET A 14 15.70 -0.80 11.20
C MET A 14 15.25 -1.74 10.06
N PRO A 15 15.12 -3.05 10.31
CA PRO A 15 14.39 -3.97 9.46
C PRO A 15 12.95 -3.47 9.19
N THR A 16 12.63 -3.23 7.92
CA THR A 16 11.41 -2.54 7.48
C THR A 16 10.73 -3.30 6.34
N PHE A 17 9.43 -3.51 6.48
CA PHE A 17 8.54 -4.02 5.44
C PHE A 17 8.07 -2.88 4.54
N ARG A 18 8.37 -3.01 3.24
CA ARG A 18 8.09 -2.01 2.22
C ARG A 18 7.21 -2.58 1.12
N ILE A 19 6.14 -1.87 0.73
CA ILE A 19 5.27 -2.25 -0.40
C ILE A 19 5.34 -1.18 -1.47
N SER A 20 5.65 -1.55 -2.72
CA SER A 20 5.72 -0.62 -3.86
C SER A 20 6.47 0.69 -3.55
N GLY A 21 7.59 0.59 -2.81
CA GLY A 21 8.41 1.74 -2.42
C GLY A 21 7.92 2.53 -1.19
N VAL A 22 6.91 2.04 -0.46
CA VAL A 22 6.33 2.70 0.72
C VAL A 22 6.60 1.90 1.99
N ASP A 23 7.19 2.53 3.00
CA ASP A 23 7.45 1.93 4.31
C ASP A 23 6.14 1.74 5.09
N VAL A 24 5.84 0.47 5.43
CA VAL A 24 4.61 0.08 6.12
C VAL A 24 4.86 -0.14 7.60
N ALA A 25 5.87 -0.94 7.95
CA ALA A 25 6.17 -1.27 9.33
C ALA A 25 7.65 -1.60 9.48
N ALA A 26 8.27 -1.19 10.58
CA ALA A 26 9.60 -1.63 10.98
C ALA A 26 9.55 -2.34 12.33
N LEU A 27 10.54 -3.21 12.57
CA LEU A 27 10.72 -3.93 13.82
C LEU A 27 12.12 -3.65 14.35
N ASP A 28 12.23 -3.51 15.67
CA ASP A 28 13.54 -3.45 16.32
C ASP A 28 13.49 -4.07 17.72
N GLY A 29 14.61 -4.64 18.16
CA GLY A 29 14.78 -5.31 19.45
C GLY A 29 15.57 -4.44 20.43
N PHE A 30 15.05 -4.28 21.64
CA PHE A 30 15.70 -3.54 22.72
C PHE A 30 15.92 -4.43 23.93
N LYS A 31 16.76 -3.97 24.88
CA LYS A 31 17.14 -4.72 26.09
C LYS A 31 15.96 -5.35 26.84
N ASN A 32 14.82 -4.65 26.91
CA ASN A 32 13.67 -5.04 27.74
C ASN A 32 12.36 -5.19 26.94
N HIS A 33 12.35 -4.99 25.63
CA HIS A 33 11.13 -5.02 24.82
C HIS A 33 11.46 -5.15 23.33
N ASN A 34 10.47 -5.58 22.56
CA ASN A 34 10.48 -5.45 21.11
C ASN A 34 9.61 -4.26 20.70
N SER A 35 9.98 -3.57 19.63
CA SER A 35 9.22 -2.43 19.12
C SER A 35 8.71 -2.71 17.71
N LEU A 36 7.44 -2.36 17.49
CA LEU A 36 6.88 -2.18 16.16
C LEU A 36 6.74 -0.68 15.89
N PHE A 37 7.21 -0.28 14.72
CA PHE A 37 7.09 1.08 14.21
C PHE A 37 6.13 1.07 13.02
N PRO A 38 4.89 1.59 13.13
CA PRO A 38 3.95 1.66 12.01
C PRO A 38 4.33 2.65 10.91
N MET A 39 5.54 3.23 10.98
CA MET A 39 6.03 4.27 10.06
C MET A 39 5.08 5.48 9.96
N SER A 40 4.36 5.74 11.05
CA SER A 40 3.37 6.80 11.17
C SER A 40 3.20 7.25 12.61
N GLY A 41 3.04 8.56 12.77
CA GLY A 41 2.77 9.22 14.04
C GLY A 41 1.32 9.09 14.54
N SER A 42 0.40 8.59 13.72
CA SER A 42 -1.05 8.68 13.95
C SER A 42 -1.72 7.32 14.19
N VAL A 43 -1.07 6.22 13.81
CA VAL A 43 -1.66 4.88 13.82
C VAL A 43 -2.10 4.45 15.22
N SER A 44 -1.26 4.66 16.24
CA SER A 44 -1.60 4.28 17.62
C SER A 44 -2.83 5.03 18.15
N ALA A 45 -3.05 6.27 17.72
CA ALA A 45 -4.22 7.06 18.12
C ALA A 45 -5.54 6.53 17.52
N ARG A 46 -5.48 5.73 16.45
CA ARG A 46 -6.65 5.08 15.84
C ARG A 46 -6.97 3.71 16.44
N LEU A 47 -6.15 3.22 17.37
CA LEU A 47 -6.24 1.88 17.97
C LEU A 47 -6.15 1.95 19.51
N THR A 48 -6.68 3.01 20.10
CA THR A 48 -6.55 3.28 21.55
C THR A 48 -7.11 2.15 22.42
N GLN A 49 -8.24 1.55 22.01
CA GLN A 49 -8.85 0.44 22.75
C GLN A 49 -8.01 -0.83 22.65
N GLU A 50 -7.55 -1.18 21.45
CA GLU A 50 -6.72 -2.37 21.25
C GLU A 50 -5.32 -2.26 21.88
N LEU A 51 -4.81 -1.03 22.01
CA LEU A 51 -3.49 -0.74 22.55
C LEU A 51 -3.51 -0.35 24.03
N ALA A 52 -4.65 -0.44 24.72
CA ALA A 52 -4.81 0.01 26.10
C ALA A 52 -3.80 -0.63 27.08
N ASN A 53 -3.38 -1.87 26.82
CA ASN A 53 -2.43 -2.61 27.65
C ASN A 53 -0.98 -2.55 27.14
N TYR A 54 -0.69 -1.71 26.13
CA TYR A 54 0.63 -1.62 25.50
C TYR A 54 1.23 -0.23 25.70
N LYS A 55 2.54 -0.20 25.94
CA LYS A 55 3.27 1.06 25.99
C LYS A 55 3.45 1.60 24.57
N CYS A 56 2.90 2.79 24.33
CA CYS A 56 2.92 3.46 23.04
C CYS A 56 3.61 4.83 23.12
N SER A 57 4.32 5.19 22.05
CA SER A 57 4.73 6.56 21.75
C SER A 57 4.09 7.00 20.44
N LYS A 58 4.36 8.24 19.97
CA LYS A 58 3.78 8.77 18.72
C LYS A 58 4.02 7.84 17.53
N GLY A 59 5.13 7.11 17.46
CA GLY A 59 5.46 6.23 16.32
C GLY A 59 5.86 4.80 16.68
N THR A 60 5.65 4.38 17.93
CA THR A 60 6.18 3.10 18.41
C THR A 60 5.17 2.41 19.32
N ILE A 61 5.06 1.10 19.18
CA ILE A 61 4.30 0.22 20.04
C ILE A 61 5.27 -0.82 20.61
N GLN A 62 5.38 -0.88 21.94
CA GLN A 62 6.29 -1.79 22.63
C GLN A 62 5.56 -3.08 23.01
N PHE A 63 6.21 -4.20 22.75
CA PHE A 63 5.78 -5.55 23.10
C PHE A 63 6.77 -6.17 24.09
N SER A 64 6.27 -7.04 24.95
CA SER A 64 7.12 -7.84 25.84
C SER A 64 8.16 -8.63 25.04
N ILE A 65 9.34 -8.85 25.62
CA ILE A 65 10.35 -9.74 25.05
C ILE A 65 9.96 -11.21 25.24
N ASP A 66 9.17 -11.50 26.27
CA ASP A 66 8.81 -12.87 26.69
C ASP A 66 7.50 -13.36 26.04
N GLU A 67 6.73 -12.45 25.42
CA GLU A 67 5.45 -12.79 24.81
C GLU A 67 5.46 -12.56 23.30
N PRO A 68 4.88 -13.48 22.51
CA PRO A 68 4.76 -13.29 21.08
C PRO A 68 3.81 -12.13 20.76
N MET A 69 4.18 -11.33 19.76
CA MET A 69 3.31 -10.25 19.27
C MET A 69 1.96 -10.82 18.79
N PRO A 70 0.81 -10.35 19.30
CA PRO A 70 -0.48 -10.91 18.90
C PRO A 70 -0.79 -10.64 17.43
N LYS A 71 -0.81 -11.69 16.62
CA LYS A 71 -1.01 -11.60 15.16
C LYS A 71 -2.27 -10.84 14.75
N SER A 72 -3.34 -10.93 15.54
CA SER A 72 -4.59 -10.18 15.32
C SER A 72 -4.40 -8.67 15.48
N LEU A 73 -3.64 -8.25 16.50
CA LEU A 73 -3.30 -6.86 16.76
C LEU A 73 -2.36 -6.31 15.66
N ILE A 74 -1.32 -7.06 15.31
CA ILE A 74 -0.40 -6.68 14.21
C ILE A 74 -1.16 -6.50 12.90
N ARG A 75 -2.13 -7.38 12.60
CA ARG A 75 -2.99 -7.24 11.43
C ARG A 75 -3.78 -5.93 11.45
N LYS A 76 -4.39 -5.56 12.59
CA LYS A 76 -5.14 -4.31 12.72
C LYS A 76 -4.23 -3.09 12.52
N ILE A 77 -3.03 -3.10 13.12
CA ILE A 77 -2.04 -2.02 12.97
C ILE A 77 -1.67 -1.84 11.49
N ILE A 78 -1.37 -2.94 10.79
CA ILE A 78 -1.05 -2.90 9.36
C ILE A 78 -2.23 -2.37 8.56
N GLN A 79 -3.47 -2.85 8.80
CA GLN A 79 -4.65 -2.39 8.07
C GLN A 79 -4.88 -0.88 8.23
N VAL A 80 -4.79 -0.36 9.46
CA VAL A 80 -4.90 1.08 9.75
C VAL A 80 -3.81 1.87 9.03
N ARG A 81 -2.58 1.34 8.99
CA ARG A 81 -1.47 1.96 8.27
C ARG A 81 -1.69 1.96 6.75
N ILE A 82 -2.19 0.88 6.17
CA ILE A 82 -2.53 0.81 4.74
C ILE A 82 -3.62 1.81 4.38
N GLU A 83 -4.64 1.97 5.23
CA GLU A 83 -5.68 2.99 5.03
C GLU A 83 -5.11 4.41 5.02
N GLU A 84 -4.19 4.71 5.95
CA GLU A 84 -3.50 6.01 5.98
C GLU A 84 -2.64 6.23 4.72
N ILE A 85 -1.92 5.19 4.27
CA ILE A 85 -1.15 5.25 3.03
C ILE A 85 -2.07 5.56 1.85
N ASN A 86 -3.20 4.86 1.72
CA ASN A 86 -4.20 5.10 0.68
C ASN A 86 -4.74 6.54 0.73
N ALA A 87 -5.04 7.06 1.93
CA ALA A 87 -5.52 8.43 2.12
C ALA A 87 -4.45 9.50 1.79
N SER A 88 -3.16 9.12 1.76
CA SER A 88 -2.06 10.01 1.40
C SER A 88 -1.86 10.17 -0.12
N TYR A 89 -2.63 9.45 -0.94
CA TYR A 89 -2.62 9.54 -2.40
C TYR A 89 -3.80 10.38 -2.92
N PRO A 90 -3.63 11.12 -4.03
CA PRO A 90 -2.41 11.25 -4.83
C PRO A 90 -1.27 11.95 -4.09
N LYS A 91 -0.03 11.63 -4.46
CA LYS A 91 1.12 12.44 -4.03
C LYS A 91 1.11 13.78 -4.77
N LYS A 92 1.85 14.76 -4.25
CA LYS A 92 1.94 16.12 -4.82
C LYS A 92 2.36 16.16 -6.30
N ASN A 93 3.09 15.15 -6.77
CA ASN A 93 3.51 15.01 -8.17
C ASN A 93 2.48 14.28 -9.06
N GLY A 94 1.29 13.98 -8.54
CA GLY A 94 0.24 13.25 -9.25
C GLY A 94 0.41 11.73 -9.26
N GLU A 95 1.43 11.15 -8.62
CA GLU A 95 1.53 9.70 -8.48
C GLU A 95 0.33 9.18 -7.66
N VAL A 96 -0.28 8.10 -8.12
CA VAL A 96 -1.35 7.39 -7.42
C VAL A 96 -0.92 5.95 -7.20
N LYS A 97 -1.03 5.48 -5.96
CA LYS A 97 -1.08 4.07 -5.60
C LYS A 97 -2.27 3.83 -4.70
N MET A 98 -2.93 2.70 -4.89
CA MET A 98 -4.00 2.23 -4.01
C MET A 98 -3.68 0.79 -3.65
N PHE A 99 -3.89 0.42 -2.39
CA PHE A 99 -3.62 -0.90 -1.86
C PHE A 99 -4.88 -1.54 -1.28
N TYR A 100 -5.00 -2.86 -1.39
CA TYR A 100 -5.96 -3.65 -0.63
C TYR A 100 -5.57 -3.69 0.86
N PRO A 101 -6.47 -4.05 1.78
CA PRO A 101 -6.18 -4.07 3.23
C PRO A 101 -5.01 -4.99 3.65
N ASN A 102 -4.60 -5.93 2.79
CA ASN A 102 -3.44 -6.80 2.99
C ASN A 102 -2.13 -6.24 2.40
N GLY A 103 -2.13 -4.98 1.94
CA GLY A 103 -0.96 -4.34 1.32
C GLY A 103 -0.68 -4.73 -0.13
N VAL A 104 -1.51 -5.56 -0.76
CA VAL A 104 -1.39 -5.87 -2.19
C VAL A 104 -1.76 -4.63 -3.00
N LEU A 105 -0.96 -4.27 -4.00
CA LEU A 105 -1.25 -3.16 -4.90
C LEU A 105 -2.58 -3.43 -5.61
N LYS A 106 -3.49 -2.45 -5.62
CA LYS A 106 -4.82 -2.50 -6.24
C LYS A 106 -4.85 -1.70 -7.54
N ALA A 107 -4.22 -0.53 -7.53
CA ALA A 107 -4.08 0.32 -8.70
C ALA A 107 -2.84 1.19 -8.58
N GLU A 108 -2.21 1.48 -9.71
CA GLU A 108 -1.17 2.50 -9.82
C GLU A 108 -1.30 3.28 -11.13
N GLY A 109 -0.86 4.53 -11.10
CA GLY A 109 -0.80 5.39 -12.28
C GLY A 109 -0.46 6.83 -11.90
N LYS A 110 -0.77 7.75 -12.80
CA LYS A 110 -0.57 9.19 -12.58
C LYS A 110 -1.88 9.96 -12.77
N MET A 111 -1.99 11.07 -12.08
CA MET A 111 -3.01 12.09 -12.30
C MET A 111 -2.37 13.41 -12.72
N LYS A 112 -3.10 14.17 -13.51
CA LYS A 112 -2.76 15.53 -13.92
C LYS A 112 -4.06 16.34 -13.94
N ASN A 113 -4.09 17.48 -13.24
CA ASN A 113 -5.27 18.34 -13.13
C ASN A 113 -6.54 17.57 -12.69
N ASP A 114 -6.41 16.76 -11.63
CA ASP A 114 -7.49 15.89 -11.10
C ASP A 114 -8.04 14.82 -12.06
N GLU A 115 -7.38 14.61 -13.21
CA GLU A 115 -7.74 13.60 -14.19
C GLU A 115 -6.69 12.49 -14.28
N LEU A 116 -7.13 11.27 -14.59
CA LEU A 116 -6.23 10.15 -14.87
C LEU A 116 -5.35 10.47 -16.09
N HIS A 117 -4.07 10.19 -15.98
CA HIS A 117 -3.08 10.49 -17.01
C HIS A 117 -1.98 9.42 -17.08
N SER A 118 -1.37 9.27 -18.26
CA SER A 118 -0.29 8.30 -18.50
C SER A 118 -0.77 6.86 -18.31
N ASP A 119 0.17 5.94 -18.14
CA ASP A 119 -0.10 4.52 -17.91
C ASP A 119 -0.76 4.27 -16.57
N TRP A 120 -1.73 3.37 -16.59
CA TRP A 120 -2.43 2.86 -15.44
C TRP A 120 -2.49 1.35 -15.44
N ARG A 121 -2.41 0.77 -14.24
CA ARG A 121 -2.58 -0.66 -14.00
C ARG A 121 -3.51 -0.89 -12.82
N TRP A 122 -4.35 -1.92 -12.94
CA TRP A 122 -5.16 -2.44 -11.85
C TRP A 122 -4.81 -3.89 -11.64
N TYR A 123 -4.87 -4.29 -10.39
CA TYR A 123 -4.41 -5.60 -9.91
C TYR A 123 -5.54 -6.26 -9.11
N ARG A 124 -5.52 -7.58 -9.05
CA ARG A 124 -6.40 -8.38 -8.18
C ARG A 124 -5.80 -8.49 -6.78
N LYS A 125 -6.58 -9.06 -5.84
CA LYS A 125 -6.15 -9.29 -4.45
C LYS A 125 -4.98 -10.28 -4.32
N ASP A 126 -4.74 -11.10 -5.33
CA ASP A 126 -3.60 -12.02 -5.42
C ASP A 126 -2.35 -11.36 -6.03
N GLY A 127 -2.45 -10.10 -6.46
CA GLY A 127 -1.36 -9.36 -7.09
C GLY A 127 -1.26 -9.52 -8.61
N SER A 128 -2.08 -10.39 -9.23
CA SER A 128 -2.10 -10.53 -10.69
C SER A 128 -2.64 -9.27 -11.36
N VAL A 129 -2.04 -8.87 -12.48
CA VAL A 129 -2.53 -7.74 -13.28
C VAL A 129 -3.91 -8.09 -13.81
N MET A 130 -4.89 -7.23 -13.54
CA MET A 130 -6.25 -7.36 -14.05
C MET A 130 -6.40 -6.62 -15.37
N ARG A 131 -5.90 -5.37 -15.42
CA ARG A 131 -6.09 -4.47 -16.54
C ARG A 131 -4.95 -3.46 -16.63
N ALA A 132 -4.58 -3.08 -17.83
CA ALA A 132 -3.62 -2.02 -18.09
C ALA A 132 -4.03 -1.21 -19.32
N GLY A 133 -3.63 0.07 -19.35
CA GLY A 133 -3.84 0.96 -20.48
C GLY A 133 -3.39 2.38 -20.16
N THR A 134 -3.61 3.30 -21.09
CA THR A 134 -3.16 4.69 -20.97
C THR A 134 -4.36 5.63 -20.92
N PHE A 135 -4.24 6.69 -20.13
CA PHE A 135 -5.18 7.80 -20.11
C PHE A 135 -4.53 9.10 -20.61
N VAL A 136 -5.32 9.90 -21.33
CA VAL A 136 -5.01 11.29 -21.68
C VAL A 136 -6.22 12.14 -21.33
N LEU A 137 -6.04 13.10 -20.42
CA LEU A 137 -7.11 13.98 -19.92
C LEU A 137 -8.35 13.20 -19.44
N GLY A 138 -8.12 12.17 -18.61
CA GLY A 138 -9.19 11.30 -18.09
C GLY A 138 -9.79 10.33 -19.11
N VAL A 139 -9.43 10.41 -20.40
CA VAL A 139 -9.97 9.55 -21.46
C VAL A 139 -9.04 8.36 -21.72
N GLN A 140 -9.63 7.16 -21.80
CA GLN A 140 -8.91 5.94 -22.19
C GLN A 140 -8.42 6.06 -23.64
N VAL A 141 -7.13 5.85 -23.88
CA VAL A 141 -6.53 5.91 -25.22
C VAL A 141 -5.66 4.69 -25.50
N GLY A 142 -5.42 4.44 -26.79
CA GLY A 142 -4.51 3.40 -27.24
C GLY A 142 -5.00 1.99 -26.89
N GLU A 143 -4.07 1.08 -26.66
CA GLU A 143 -4.41 -0.30 -26.34
C GLU A 143 -4.74 -0.49 -24.85
N TRP A 144 -5.89 -1.12 -24.61
CA TRP A 144 -6.32 -1.58 -23.29
C TRP A 144 -6.33 -3.09 -23.25
N VAL A 145 -5.61 -3.65 -22.28
CA VAL A 145 -5.44 -5.10 -22.14
C VAL A 145 -6.04 -5.55 -20.83
N THR A 146 -6.87 -6.59 -20.88
CA THR A 146 -7.38 -7.30 -19.70
C THR A 146 -6.76 -8.69 -19.68
N PHE A 147 -6.24 -9.09 -18.52
CA PHE A 147 -5.57 -10.37 -18.31
C PHE A 147 -6.41 -11.25 -17.38
N ASP A 148 -6.24 -12.57 -17.40
CA ASP A 148 -6.72 -13.46 -16.35
C ASP A 148 -5.76 -13.47 -15.14
N SER A 149 -6.00 -14.33 -14.14
CA SER A 149 -5.13 -14.44 -12.95
C SER A 149 -3.76 -15.05 -13.26
N ASN A 150 -3.61 -15.77 -14.37
CA ASN A 150 -2.35 -16.36 -14.80
C ASN A 150 -1.54 -15.41 -15.71
N GLY A 151 -2.04 -14.18 -15.94
CA GLY A 151 -1.41 -13.20 -16.81
C GLY A 151 -1.68 -13.41 -18.30
N LYS A 152 -2.58 -14.34 -18.69
CA LYS A 152 -2.95 -14.52 -20.09
C LYS A 152 -3.90 -13.40 -20.52
N VAL A 153 -3.67 -12.87 -21.72
CA VAL A 153 -4.55 -11.86 -22.31
C VAL A 153 -5.93 -12.46 -22.61
N VAL A 154 -6.96 -11.88 -22.02
CA VAL A 154 -8.38 -12.23 -22.23
C VAL A 154 -9.02 -11.28 -23.22
N LYS A 155 -8.63 -10.00 -23.22
CA LYS A 155 -9.24 -8.99 -24.09
C LYS A 155 -8.26 -7.86 -24.43
N ARG A 156 -8.26 -7.44 -25.69
CA ARG A 156 -7.64 -6.20 -26.18
C ARG A 156 -8.74 -5.29 -26.73
N THR A 157 -8.71 -4.03 -26.34
CA THR A 157 -9.58 -2.98 -26.90
C THR A 157 -8.71 -1.82 -27.35
N HIS A 158 -8.92 -1.32 -28.57
CA HIS A 158 -8.26 -0.12 -29.05
C HIS A 158 -9.16 1.10 -28.86
N MET A 159 -8.73 2.04 -28.02
CA MET A 159 -9.45 3.27 -27.73
C MET A 159 -8.93 4.41 -28.60
N LYS A 160 -9.86 5.13 -29.23
CA LYS A 160 -9.52 6.26 -30.10
C LYS A 160 -8.88 7.39 -29.28
N LEU A 161 -7.93 8.08 -29.90
CA LEU A 161 -7.40 9.31 -29.34
C LEU A 161 -8.52 10.36 -29.23
N PRO A 162 -8.57 11.16 -28.15
CA PRO A 162 -9.49 12.27 -28.07
C PRO A 162 -9.18 13.25 -29.21
N THR A 163 -10.18 13.53 -30.04
CA THR A 163 -10.05 14.57 -31.07
C THR A 163 -10.02 15.91 -30.37
N VAL A 164 -8.89 16.63 -30.46
CA VAL A 164 -8.84 18.04 -30.05
C VAL A 164 -9.74 18.81 -31.03
N LYS A 165 -10.77 19.48 -30.51
CA LYS A 165 -11.58 20.44 -31.27
C LYS A 165 -10.97 21.82 -31.16
#